data_AF-A0A9J8A0U7-F1
#
_entry.id   AF-A0A9J8A0U7-F1
#
_cell.length_a   1.000
_cell.length_b   1.000
_cell.length_c   1.000
_cell.angle_alpha   90.00
_cell.angle_beta   90.00
_cell.angle_gamma   90.00
#
_symmetry.space_group_name_H-M   'P 1'
#
loop_
_entity.id
_entity.type
_entity.pdbx_description
1 polymer ?
#
loop_
_entity_poly.entity_id
_entity_poly.type
_entity_poly.pdbx_seq_one_letter_code
_entity_poly.pdbx_strand_id
1 'polypeptide(L)'
;MDPDFVERRRVGLENFLLRVASHPDLSSDKIFYSFLTEADSRLKALNATFRVKNPDKRFAEMKHYGDELQSVISQLLRVRARAADRLYGVYKVHGNYGRVFSEWSAIEKEMGDGLQSAGHHMDAYAASVDDILEEEEHYADQLKEYLFYADALRAVCRKHELTQYELEMAAQDLTSKKQQREELATGTIRTFSLKGMTSKLFGQETPEQREAKVKMLETQIEEGEELVKERNTECEEFVKSAWVDIERFKEQKDHDLREALISYAIMQISMCKKGIQVWNNAKECFSKM
;
A
#
# COMPACT_ATOMS: atom_id res chain seq x y z
N MET A 1 -3.23 -17.02 23.06
CA MET A 1 -3.28 -16.27 21.79
C MET A 1 -4.56 -16.70 21.10
N ASP A 2 -5.32 -15.77 20.54
CA ASP A 2 -6.53 -16.08 19.76
C ASP A 2 -6.14 -16.99 18.57
N PRO A 3 -6.66 -18.23 18.47
CA PRO A 3 -6.33 -19.16 17.38
C PRO A 3 -6.57 -18.54 16.00
N ASP A 4 -7.64 -17.77 15.84
CA ASP A 4 -8.01 -17.14 14.56
C ASP A 4 -7.02 -16.04 14.18
N PHE A 5 -6.54 -15.28 15.18
CA PHE A 5 -5.45 -14.34 14.98
C PHE A 5 -4.15 -15.04 14.52
N VAL A 6 -3.82 -16.20 15.10
CA VAL A 6 -2.62 -16.95 14.72
C VAL A 6 -2.72 -17.48 13.29
N GLU A 7 -3.87 -18.02 12.90
CA GLU A 7 -4.07 -18.55 11.56
C GLU A 7 -4.09 -17.43 10.50
N ARG A 8 -4.76 -16.31 10.77
CA ARG A 8 -4.70 -15.12 9.90
C ARG A 8 -3.28 -14.62 9.71
N ARG A 9 -2.50 -14.58 10.79
CA ARG A 9 -1.09 -14.19 10.72
C ARG A 9 -0.28 -15.20 9.89
N ARG A 10 -0.54 -16.50 10.01
CA ARG A 10 0.12 -17.56 9.23
C ARG A 10 -0.13 -17.38 7.74
N VAL A 11 -1.40 -17.21 7.33
CA VAL A 11 -1.80 -17.01 5.93
C VAL A 11 -1.18 -15.72 5.37
N GLY A 12 -1.25 -14.60 6.09
CA GLY A 12 -0.65 -13.34 5.65
C GLY A 12 0.87 -13.44 5.48
N LEU A 13 1.56 -14.16 6.37
CA LEU A 13 2.99 -14.42 6.24
C LEU A 13 3.31 -15.36 5.08
N GLU A 14 2.51 -16.39 4.85
CA GLU A 14 2.67 -17.29 3.71
C GLU A 14 2.52 -16.53 2.38
N ASN A 15 1.48 -15.73 2.23
CA ASN A 15 1.28 -14.87 1.06
C ASN A 15 2.48 -13.93 0.85
N PHE A 16 2.97 -13.30 1.92
CA PHE A 16 4.16 -12.46 1.87
C PHE A 16 5.38 -13.25 1.38
N LEU A 17 5.67 -14.41 1.96
CA LEU A 17 6.82 -15.24 1.57
C LEU A 17 6.72 -15.72 0.13
N LEU A 18 5.53 -16.16 -0.32
CA LEU A 18 5.29 -16.57 -1.71
C LEU A 18 5.53 -15.41 -2.68
N ARG A 19 5.10 -14.20 -2.31
CA ARG A 19 5.33 -12.99 -3.12
C ARG A 19 6.81 -12.64 -3.21
N VAL A 20 7.53 -12.68 -2.10
CA VAL A 20 8.99 -12.46 -2.08
C VAL A 20 9.71 -13.53 -2.92
N ALA A 21 9.34 -14.81 -2.77
CA ALA A 21 9.92 -15.92 -3.52
C ALA A 21 9.62 -15.87 -5.03
N SER A 22 8.49 -15.28 -5.43
CA SER A 22 8.16 -15.10 -6.85
C SER A 22 8.94 -13.95 -7.51
N HIS A 23 9.62 -13.10 -6.73
CA HIS A 23 10.29 -11.91 -7.23
C HIS A 23 11.69 -12.20 -7.80
N PRO A 24 12.02 -11.74 -9.02
CA PRO A 24 13.32 -12.02 -9.66
C PRO A 24 14.52 -11.65 -8.77
N ASP A 25 14.52 -10.44 -8.21
CA ASP A 25 15.61 -10.00 -7.35
C ASP A 25 15.45 -10.46 -5.89
N LEU A 26 14.31 -10.22 -5.25
CA LEU A 26 14.12 -10.53 -3.82
C LEU A 26 14.19 -12.03 -3.49
N SER A 27 13.84 -12.91 -4.44
CA SER A 27 13.97 -14.37 -4.23
C SER A 27 15.43 -14.82 -4.08
N SER A 28 16.37 -14.04 -4.63
CA SER A 28 17.81 -14.26 -4.55
C SER A 28 18.50 -13.43 -3.45
N ASP A 29 17.73 -12.66 -2.69
CA ASP A 29 18.26 -11.80 -1.64
C ASP A 29 18.88 -12.63 -0.51
N LYS A 30 20.08 -12.25 -0.07
CA LYS A 30 20.81 -12.98 0.97
C LYS A 30 20.12 -12.92 2.33
N ILE A 31 19.45 -11.82 2.67
CA ILE A 31 18.70 -11.70 3.92
C ILE A 31 17.44 -12.55 3.86
N PHE A 32 16.75 -12.61 2.72
CA PHE A 32 15.61 -13.50 2.54
C PHE A 32 16.02 -14.98 2.65
N TYR A 33 17.11 -15.37 1.98
CA TYR A 33 17.65 -16.73 2.06
C TYR A 33 18.10 -17.05 3.50
N SER A 34 18.86 -16.14 4.11
CA SER A 34 19.26 -16.24 5.50
C SER A 34 18.04 -16.33 6.41
N PHE A 35 17.01 -15.50 6.28
CA PHE A 35 15.79 -15.54 7.09
C PHE A 35 15.06 -16.89 6.98
N LEU A 36 15.03 -17.51 5.80
CA LEU A 36 14.47 -18.84 5.58
C LEU A 36 15.34 -19.97 6.17
N THR A 37 16.66 -19.75 6.28
CA THR A 37 17.61 -20.77 6.76
C THR A 37 18.11 -20.56 8.21
N GLU A 38 18.05 -19.35 8.74
CA GLU A 38 18.60 -18.85 9.99
C GLU A 38 17.80 -17.64 10.51
N ALA A 39 17.37 -17.69 11.78
CA ALA A 39 16.49 -16.69 12.37
C ALA A 39 17.26 -15.52 13.00
N ASP A 40 17.49 -14.42 12.27
CA ASP A 40 17.71 -13.11 12.91
C ASP A 40 17.34 -11.94 11.99
N SER A 41 16.70 -10.89 12.52
CA SER A 41 16.38 -9.69 11.73
C SER A 41 16.12 -8.44 12.57
N ARG A 42 16.75 -7.32 12.17
CA ARG A 42 16.35 -5.95 12.52
C ARG A 42 16.51 -5.03 11.31
N LEU A 43 15.46 -4.28 10.99
CA LEU A 43 15.47 -3.17 10.04
C LEU A 43 14.83 -1.94 10.69
N LYS A 44 15.33 -0.74 10.36
CA LYS A 44 14.76 0.56 10.77
C LYS A 44 14.58 1.44 9.53
N ALA A 45 13.49 2.21 9.50
CA ALA A 45 13.18 3.18 8.46
C ALA A 45 13.25 4.63 9.01
N LEU A 46 13.59 5.59 8.15
CA LEU A 46 13.59 7.04 8.41
C LEU A 46 12.65 7.74 7.41
N ASN A 47 11.96 8.81 7.87
CA ASN A 47 11.09 9.64 7.04
C ASN A 47 11.61 11.10 7.00
N ALA A 48 11.69 11.69 5.81
CA ALA A 48 11.89 13.12 5.57
C ALA A 48 11.07 13.57 4.34
N THR A 49 10.66 14.83 4.30
CA THR A 49 9.86 15.43 3.20
C THR A 49 10.72 16.36 2.36
N PHE A 50 10.74 16.13 1.03
CA PHE A 50 11.54 16.88 0.06
C PHE A 50 10.63 17.58 -0.96
N ARG A 51 11.12 18.65 -1.61
CA ARG A 51 10.38 19.41 -2.63
C ARG A 51 11.19 19.47 -3.91
N VAL A 52 10.75 18.70 -4.92
CA VAL A 52 11.35 18.60 -6.26
C VAL A 52 10.83 19.72 -7.17
N LYS A 53 11.67 20.30 -8.03
CA LYS A 53 11.27 21.37 -8.97
C LYS A 53 10.61 20.81 -10.22
N ASN A 54 11.09 19.68 -10.74
CA ASN A 54 10.58 19.04 -11.97
C ASN A 54 10.11 17.60 -11.72
N PRO A 55 8.99 17.37 -11.01
CA PRO A 55 8.52 16.02 -10.73
C PRO A 55 8.21 15.23 -12.01
N ASP A 56 8.68 13.97 -12.10
CA ASP A 56 8.26 13.06 -13.17
C ASP A 56 6.74 12.83 -13.07
N LYS A 57 6.03 13.17 -14.16
CA LYS A 57 4.57 13.06 -14.23
C LYS A 57 4.06 11.66 -13.97
N ARG A 58 4.78 10.63 -14.41
CA ARG A 58 4.40 9.22 -14.21
C ARG A 58 4.39 8.85 -12.73
N PHE A 59 5.37 9.33 -11.96
CA PHE A 59 5.43 9.09 -10.52
C PHE A 59 4.40 9.92 -9.74
N ALA A 60 4.10 11.14 -10.21
CA ALA A 60 3.02 11.94 -9.65
C ALA A 60 1.65 11.25 -9.85
N GLU A 61 1.37 10.78 -11.07
CA GLU A 61 0.18 9.98 -11.38
C GLU A 61 0.14 8.68 -10.56
N MET A 62 1.27 8.00 -10.41
CA MET A 62 1.37 6.78 -9.60
C MET A 62 1.06 7.03 -8.12
N LYS A 63 1.51 8.16 -7.58
CA LYS A 63 1.22 8.57 -6.20
C LYS A 63 -0.27 8.83 -6.01
N HIS A 64 -0.89 9.55 -6.94
CA HIS A 64 -2.34 9.76 -6.96
C HIS A 64 -3.11 8.44 -7.04
N TYR A 65 -2.68 7.54 -7.92
CA TYR A 65 -3.24 6.19 -8.01
C TYR A 65 -3.14 5.42 -6.69
N GLY A 66 -1.99 5.49 -5.99
CA GLY A 66 -1.83 4.88 -4.67
C GLY A 66 -2.78 5.45 -3.61
N ASP A 67 -3.01 6.77 -3.63
CA ASP A 67 -3.97 7.44 -2.75
C ASP A 67 -5.42 7.03 -3.05
N GLU A 68 -5.78 6.95 -4.32
CA GLU A 68 -7.09 6.46 -4.76
C GLU A 68 -7.30 4.99 -4.37
N LEU A 69 -6.31 4.13 -4.60
CA LEU A 69 -6.38 2.71 -4.24
C LEU A 69 -6.62 2.55 -2.73
N GLN A 70 -5.84 3.24 -1.89
CA GLN A 70 -6.07 3.21 -0.44
C GLN A 70 -7.47 3.70 -0.08
N SER A 71 -7.92 4.80 -0.68
CA SER A 71 -9.24 5.38 -0.40
C SER A 71 -10.35 4.38 -0.74
N VAL A 72 -10.31 3.78 -1.93
CA VAL A 72 -11.31 2.82 -2.41
C VAL A 72 -11.33 1.56 -1.53
N ILE A 73 -10.16 0.96 -1.25
CA ILE A 73 -10.08 -0.24 -0.40
C ILE A 73 -10.58 0.07 1.02
N SER A 74 -10.20 1.22 1.58
CA SER A 74 -10.68 1.64 2.91
C SER A 74 -12.19 1.84 2.95
N GLN A 75 -12.76 2.41 1.89
CA GLN A 75 -14.21 2.58 1.76
C GLN A 75 -14.91 1.23 1.62
N LEU A 76 -14.38 0.33 0.80
CA LEU A 76 -14.92 -1.01 0.60
C LEU A 76 -14.96 -1.79 1.91
N LEU A 77 -13.84 -1.83 2.66
CA LEU A 77 -13.75 -2.48 3.97
C LEU A 77 -14.76 -1.90 4.97
N ARG A 78 -14.97 -0.57 4.96
CA ARG A 78 -15.96 0.09 5.82
C ARG A 78 -17.39 -0.28 5.46
N VAL A 79 -17.74 -0.29 4.17
CA VAL A 79 -19.08 -0.66 3.69
C VAL A 79 -19.35 -2.12 4.02
N ARG A 80 -18.36 -3.00 3.77
CA ARG A 80 -18.41 -4.41 4.14
C ARG A 80 -18.70 -4.60 5.62
N ALA A 81 -17.93 -3.98 6.52
CA ALA A 81 -18.15 -4.12 7.97
C ALA A 81 -19.59 -3.73 8.38
N ARG A 82 -20.12 -2.63 7.82
CA ARG A 82 -21.51 -2.23 8.04
C ARG A 82 -22.54 -3.23 7.51
N ALA A 83 -22.24 -3.89 6.39
CA ALA A 83 -23.09 -4.92 5.82
C ALA A 83 -23.09 -6.18 6.71
N ALA A 84 -21.91 -6.62 7.16
CA ALA A 84 -21.73 -7.71 8.12
C ALA A 84 -22.52 -7.46 9.42
N ASP A 85 -22.41 -6.27 10.02
CA ASP A 85 -23.16 -5.91 11.23
C ASP A 85 -24.69 -6.02 11.03
N ARG A 86 -25.18 -5.55 9.88
CA ARG A 86 -26.61 -5.62 9.54
C ARG A 86 -27.05 -7.05 9.29
N LEU A 87 -26.25 -7.83 8.57
CA LEU A 87 -26.52 -9.23 8.27
C LEU A 87 -26.60 -10.03 9.58
N TYR A 88 -25.64 -9.83 10.48
CA TYR A 88 -25.65 -10.40 11.83
C TYR A 88 -26.95 -10.10 12.56
N GLY A 89 -27.37 -8.84 12.59
CA GLY A 89 -28.64 -8.43 13.20
C GLY A 89 -29.85 -9.16 12.62
N VAL A 90 -29.95 -9.26 11.29
CA VAL A 90 -31.03 -9.98 10.61
C VAL A 90 -31.04 -11.46 11.01
N TYR A 91 -29.89 -12.11 11.02
CA TYR A 91 -29.80 -13.53 11.38
C TYR A 91 -30.17 -13.77 12.85
N LYS A 92 -29.73 -12.92 13.79
CA LYS A 92 -30.10 -13.09 15.20
C LYS A 92 -31.59 -12.83 15.47
N VAL A 93 -32.30 -12.07 14.64
CA VAL A 93 -33.78 -12.01 14.69
C VAL A 93 -34.42 -13.38 14.45
N HIS A 94 -33.84 -14.22 13.58
CA HIS A 94 -34.37 -15.56 13.35
C HIS A 94 -34.19 -16.46 14.59
N GLY A 95 -33.13 -16.26 15.39
CA GLY A 95 -33.00 -16.97 16.67
C GLY A 95 -34.12 -16.59 17.65
N ASN A 96 -34.62 -15.35 17.60
CA ASN A 96 -35.82 -14.98 18.36
C ASN A 96 -37.07 -15.70 17.86
N TYR A 97 -37.22 -15.88 16.54
CA TYR A 97 -38.30 -16.70 15.99
C TYR A 97 -38.18 -18.17 16.41
N GLY A 98 -36.97 -18.72 16.40
CA GLY A 98 -36.68 -20.07 16.87
C GLY A 98 -37.12 -20.30 18.31
N ARG A 99 -36.78 -19.37 19.20
CA ARG A 99 -37.24 -19.34 20.59
C ARG A 99 -38.77 -19.25 20.69
N VAL A 100 -39.39 -18.29 20.01
CA VAL A 100 -40.85 -18.09 20.07
C VAL A 100 -41.62 -19.32 19.57
N PHE A 101 -41.19 -19.93 18.47
CA PHE A 101 -41.83 -21.14 17.95
C PHE A 101 -41.65 -22.33 18.90
N SER A 102 -40.49 -22.47 19.54
CA SER A 102 -40.25 -23.53 20.54
C SER A 102 -41.02 -23.30 21.84
N GLU A 103 -41.22 -22.04 22.25
CA GLU A 103 -42.07 -21.73 23.42
C GLU A 103 -43.55 -21.97 23.12
N TRP A 104 -44.00 -21.63 21.90
CA TRP A 104 -45.37 -21.86 21.46
C TRP A 104 -45.67 -23.36 21.27
N SER A 105 -44.74 -24.13 20.73
CA SER A 105 -44.89 -25.59 20.56
C SER A 105 -45.23 -26.30 21.89
N ALA A 106 -44.70 -25.81 23.02
CA ALA A 106 -44.90 -26.40 24.34
C ALA A 106 -46.31 -26.21 24.91
N ILE A 107 -47.06 -25.20 24.44
CA ILE A 107 -48.42 -24.90 24.90
C ILE A 107 -49.49 -25.25 23.85
N GLU A 108 -49.09 -25.39 22.59
CA GLU A 108 -49.96 -25.68 21.46
C GLU A 108 -50.25 -27.19 21.35
N LYS A 109 -51.48 -27.55 20.98
CA LYS A 109 -51.93 -28.95 21.05
C LYS A 109 -51.96 -29.67 19.71
N GLU A 110 -52.23 -28.95 18.63
CA GLU A 110 -52.45 -29.57 17.31
C GLU A 110 -51.21 -29.46 16.41
N MET A 111 -50.50 -28.34 16.49
CA MET A 111 -49.36 -28.02 15.60
C MET A 111 -47.99 -27.96 16.31
N GLY A 112 -47.90 -28.50 17.53
CA GLY A 112 -46.71 -28.42 18.38
C GLY A 112 -45.44 -28.94 17.69
N ASP A 113 -45.49 -30.13 17.09
CA ASP A 113 -44.34 -30.74 16.41
C ASP A 113 -43.84 -29.91 15.21
N GLY A 114 -44.78 -29.36 14.43
CA GLY A 114 -44.46 -28.46 13.33
C GLY A 114 -43.76 -27.20 13.84
N LEU A 115 -44.25 -26.62 14.94
CA LEU A 115 -43.71 -25.38 15.50
C LEU A 115 -42.31 -25.61 16.06
N GLN A 116 -42.10 -26.73 16.74
CA GLN A 116 -40.79 -27.12 17.24
C GLN A 116 -39.79 -27.30 16.08
N SER A 117 -40.20 -27.98 15.01
CA SER A 117 -39.35 -28.19 13.83
C SER A 117 -39.01 -26.87 13.12
N ALA A 118 -40.00 -25.99 12.94
CA ALA A 118 -39.77 -24.66 12.38
C ALA A 118 -38.83 -23.84 13.27
N GLY A 119 -38.98 -23.96 14.59
CA GLY A 119 -38.11 -23.33 15.58
C GLY A 119 -36.65 -23.73 15.42
N HIS A 120 -36.38 -25.03 15.34
CA HIS A 120 -35.03 -25.56 15.10
C HIS A 120 -34.41 -25.07 13.79
N HIS A 121 -35.19 -24.96 12.72
CA HIS A 121 -34.69 -24.42 11.45
C HIS A 121 -34.30 -22.94 11.58
N MET A 122 -35.07 -22.14 12.32
CA MET A 122 -34.77 -20.74 12.55
C MET A 122 -33.53 -20.54 13.44
N ASP A 123 -33.36 -21.37 14.47
CA ASP A 123 -32.15 -21.38 15.31
C ASP A 123 -30.91 -21.76 14.52
N ALA A 124 -31.00 -22.82 13.69
CA ALA A 124 -29.92 -23.23 12.81
C ALA A 124 -29.55 -22.13 11.80
N TYR A 125 -30.55 -21.42 11.26
CA TYR A 125 -30.29 -20.29 10.39
C TYR A 125 -29.53 -19.19 11.13
N ALA A 126 -29.99 -18.79 12.31
CA ALA A 126 -29.38 -17.75 13.12
C ALA A 126 -27.94 -18.06 13.55
N ALA A 127 -27.63 -19.33 13.80
CA ALA A 127 -26.28 -19.79 14.14
C ALA A 127 -25.33 -19.75 12.92
N SER A 128 -25.84 -20.01 11.71
CA SER A 128 -24.99 -20.08 10.51
C SER A 128 -24.31 -18.75 10.13
N VAL A 129 -24.75 -17.62 10.69
CA VAL A 129 -24.12 -16.31 10.44
C VAL A 129 -22.69 -16.23 10.94
N ASP A 130 -22.36 -16.98 12.00
CA ASP A 130 -21.04 -16.89 12.62
C ASP A 130 -19.98 -17.44 11.63
N ASP A 131 -20.21 -18.63 11.05
CA ASP A 131 -19.37 -19.22 10.01
C ASP A 131 -19.29 -18.35 8.73
N ILE A 132 -20.41 -17.76 8.32
CA ILE A 132 -20.46 -16.89 7.13
C ILE A 132 -19.56 -15.67 7.32
N LEU A 133 -19.65 -15.01 8.48
CA LEU A 133 -18.87 -13.81 8.76
C LEU A 133 -17.39 -14.12 8.98
N GLU A 134 -17.07 -15.30 9.51
CA GLU A 134 -15.69 -15.79 9.60
C GLU A 134 -15.08 -16.00 8.21
N GLU A 135 -15.79 -16.68 7.30
CA GLU A 135 -15.37 -16.83 5.89
C GLU A 135 -15.27 -15.45 5.23
N GLU A 136 -16.21 -14.54 5.51
CA GLU A 136 -16.18 -13.19 4.97
C GLU A 136 -14.93 -12.40 5.40
N GLU A 137 -14.44 -12.62 6.63
CA GLU A 137 -13.29 -11.89 7.18
C GLU A 137 -11.98 -12.23 6.44
N HIS A 138 -11.85 -13.46 5.92
CA HIS A 138 -10.70 -13.86 5.11
C HIS A 138 -10.56 -12.99 3.86
N TYR A 139 -11.68 -12.65 3.20
CA TYR A 139 -11.66 -11.75 2.04
C TYR A 139 -11.30 -10.30 2.44
N ALA A 140 -11.74 -9.86 3.63
CA ALA A 140 -11.35 -8.56 4.13
C ALA A 140 -9.85 -8.47 4.41
N ASP A 141 -9.25 -9.54 4.92
CA ASP A 141 -7.80 -9.61 5.14
C ASP A 141 -7.03 -9.53 3.81
N GLN A 142 -7.48 -10.25 2.78
CA GLN A 142 -6.91 -10.12 1.42
C GLN A 142 -6.98 -8.68 0.90
N LEU A 143 -8.09 -7.97 1.13
CA LEU A 143 -8.22 -6.57 0.75
C LEU A 143 -7.31 -5.65 1.60
N LYS A 144 -7.12 -5.93 2.88
CA LYS A 144 -6.22 -5.15 3.76
C LYS A 144 -4.76 -5.22 3.28
N GLU A 145 -4.34 -6.33 2.65
CA GLU A 145 -3.01 -6.43 2.04
C GLU A 145 -2.74 -5.29 1.03
N TYR A 146 -3.77 -4.85 0.30
CA TYR A 146 -3.69 -3.75 -0.66
C TYR A 146 -3.54 -2.35 -0.06
N LEU A 147 -3.80 -2.19 1.24
CA LEU A 147 -3.44 -0.96 1.96
C LEU A 147 -1.92 -0.85 2.12
N PHE A 148 -1.25 -1.95 2.49
CA PHE A 148 0.21 -1.97 2.61
C PHE A 148 0.88 -1.78 1.26
N TYR A 149 0.26 -2.26 0.18
CA TYR A 149 0.75 -1.99 -1.15
C TYR A 149 0.64 -0.54 -1.58
N ALA A 150 -0.46 0.15 -1.26
CA ALA A 150 -0.55 1.58 -1.48
C ALA A 150 0.56 2.34 -0.73
N ASP A 151 0.89 1.93 0.50
CA ASP A 151 2.01 2.50 1.26
C ASP A 151 3.37 2.21 0.62
N ALA A 152 3.61 0.99 0.13
CA ALA A 152 4.82 0.63 -0.58
C ALA A 152 4.98 1.46 -1.86
N LEU A 153 3.90 1.65 -2.63
CA LEU A 153 3.90 2.48 -3.83
C LEU A 153 4.27 3.93 -3.52
N ARG A 154 3.73 4.49 -2.43
CA ARG A 154 4.14 5.82 -1.95
C ARG A 154 5.60 5.88 -1.56
N ALA A 155 6.13 4.83 -0.91
CA ALA A 155 7.53 4.78 -0.53
C ALA A 155 8.44 4.79 -1.77
N VAL A 156 8.09 4.05 -2.82
CA VAL A 156 8.77 4.09 -4.12
C VAL A 156 8.72 5.49 -4.73
N CYS A 157 7.55 6.13 -4.78
CA CYS A 157 7.43 7.50 -5.27
C CYS A 157 8.24 8.51 -4.43
N ARG A 158 8.30 8.35 -3.11
CA ARG A 158 9.13 9.20 -2.24
C ARG A 158 10.62 8.99 -2.49
N LYS A 159 11.06 7.76 -2.73
CA LYS A 159 12.45 7.47 -3.08
C LYS A 159 12.82 8.11 -4.43
N HIS A 160 11.92 8.07 -5.42
CA HIS A 160 12.08 8.82 -6.66
C HIS A 160 12.27 10.32 -6.39
N GLU A 161 11.36 10.93 -5.61
CA GLU A 161 11.42 12.35 -5.25
C GLU A 161 12.75 12.72 -4.59
N LEU A 162 13.29 11.85 -3.71
CA LEU A 162 14.59 12.05 -3.08
C LEU A 162 15.74 12.01 -4.09
N THR A 163 15.82 10.96 -4.91
CA THR A 163 16.88 10.82 -5.92
C THR A 163 16.85 11.97 -6.93
N GLN A 164 15.66 12.43 -7.31
CA GLN A 164 15.49 13.54 -8.21
C GLN A 164 15.89 14.88 -7.57
N TYR A 165 15.56 15.08 -6.29
CA TYR A 165 16.01 16.24 -5.53
C TYR A 165 17.54 16.31 -5.43
N GLU A 166 18.21 15.19 -5.15
CA GLU A 166 19.67 15.12 -5.07
C GLU A 166 20.33 15.46 -6.42
N LEU A 167 19.78 14.97 -7.53
CA LEU A 167 20.21 15.34 -8.88
C LEU A 167 20.03 16.84 -9.15
N GLU A 168 18.86 17.41 -8.83
CA GLU A 168 18.58 18.84 -9.01
C GLU A 168 19.54 19.72 -8.19
N MET A 169 19.87 19.30 -6.96
CA MET A 169 20.82 20.01 -6.10
C MET A 169 22.25 19.95 -6.67
N ALA A 170 22.69 18.79 -7.14
CA ALA A 170 24.00 18.65 -7.80
C ALA A 170 24.09 19.50 -9.08
N ALA A 171 23.04 19.51 -9.90
CA ALA A 171 22.98 20.30 -11.13
C ALA A 171 22.97 21.82 -10.83
N GLN A 172 22.27 22.24 -9.78
CA GLN A 172 22.25 23.64 -9.36
C GLN A 172 23.61 24.10 -8.81
N ASP A 173 24.30 23.26 -8.03
CA ASP A 173 25.66 23.55 -7.55
C ASP A 173 26.65 23.70 -8.71
N LEU A 174 26.61 22.76 -9.67
CA LEU A 174 27.42 22.82 -10.89
C LEU A 174 27.16 24.11 -11.68
N THR A 175 25.89 24.48 -11.86
CA THR A 175 25.49 25.71 -12.57
C THR A 175 26.04 26.95 -11.86
N SER A 176 25.96 26.99 -10.52
CA SER A 176 26.51 28.08 -9.70
C SER A 176 28.03 28.19 -9.87
N LYS A 177 28.76 27.07 -9.85
CA LYS A 177 30.21 27.04 -10.05
C LYS A 177 30.62 27.49 -11.45
N LYS A 178 29.90 27.04 -12.50
CA LYS A 178 30.11 27.50 -13.88
C LYS A 178 29.90 29.01 -14.02
N GLN A 179 28.83 29.55 -13.42
CA GLN A 179 28.58 30.99 -13.40
C GLN A 179 29.69 31.76 -12.67
N GLN A 180 30.16 31.28 -11.52
CA GLN A 180 31.26 31.92 -10.77
C GLN A 180 32.56 31.96 -11.58
N ARG A 181 32.88 30.88 -12.33
CA ARG A 181 34.05 30.85 -13.23
C ARG A 181 33.90 31.89 -14.35
N GLU A 182 32.73 31.98 -14.97
CA GLU A 182 32.47 32.94 -16.05
C GLU A 182 32.53 34.40 -15.56
N GLU A 183 32.01 34.69 -14.38
CA GLU A 183 32.11 36.01 -13.73
C GLU A 183 33.58 36.39 -13.46
N LEU A 184 34.41 35.42 -13.03
CA LEU A 184 35.85 35.63 -12.82
C LEU A 184 36.63 35.81 -14.13
N ALA A 185 36.26 35.09 -15.19
CA ALA A 185 36.91 35.15 -16.49
C ALA A 185 36.58 36.45 -17.25
N THR A 186 35.32 36.89 -17.22
CA THR A 186 34.87 38.13 -17.87
C THR A 186 35.25 39.38 -17.10
N GLY A 187 35.65 39.24 -15.82
CA GLY A 187 35.98 40.36 -14.95
C GLY A 187 34.79 41.25 -14.60
N THR A 188 33.56 40.79 -14.86
CA THR A 188 32.33 41.55 -14.63
C THR A 188 31.99 41.60 -13.14
N ILE A 189 32.70 42.45 -12.40
CA ILE A 189 32.29 42.82 -11.04
C ILE A 189 31.07 43.72 -11.19
N ARG A 190 29.86 43.22 -10.90
CA ARG A 190 28.67 44.09 -10.80
C ARG A 190 28.99 45.19 -9.79
N THR A 191 29.07 46.42 -10.27
CA THR A 191 29.49 47.63 -9.52
C THR A 191 28.63 47.96 -8.30
N PHE A 192 27.50 47.26 -8.12
CA PHE A 192 26.55 47.41 -7.01
C PHE A 192 26.46 46.18 -6.08
N SER A 193 27.38 45.21 -6.18
CA SER A 193 27.46 44.05 -5.27
C SER A 193 28.38 44.32 -4.08
N LEU A 194 28.11 43.72 -2.92
CA LEU A 194 28.97 43.75 -1.71
C LEU A 194 30.46 43.46 -2.04
N LYS A 195 30.71 42.59 -3.02
CA LYS A 195 32.07 42.24 -3.51
C LYS A 195 32.81 43.41 -4.17
N GLY A 196 32.10 44.37 -4.78
CA GLY A 196 32.70 45.57 -5.38
C GLY A 196 33.11 46.64 -4.36
N MET A 197 32.50 46.62 -3.17
CA MET A 197 32.92 47.48 -2.04
C MET A 197 34.15 46.90 -1.33
N THR A 198 34.25 45.57 -1.19
CA THR A 198 35.41 44.92 -0.55
C THR A 198 36.68 45.04 -1.39
N SER A 199 36.59 45.02 -2.74
CA SER A 199 37.76 45.22 -3.61
C SER A 199 38.33 46.64 -3.55
N LYS A 200 37.53 47.64 -3.15
CA LYS A 200 37.99 49.01 -2.90
C LYS A 200 38.62 49.19 -1.51
N LEU A 201 38.29 48.32 -0.55
CA LEU A 201 38.75 48.39 0.84
C LEU A 201 39.99 47.51 1.13
N PHE A 202 40.16 46.39 0.44
CA PHE A 202 41.21 45.39 0.71
C PHE A 202 42.25 45.22 -0.41
N GLY A 203 42.15 45.99 -1.49
CA GLY A 203 43.02 45.88 -2.67
C GLY A 203 42.45 44.94 -3.75
N GLN A 204 42.90 45.14 -5.00
CA GLN A 204 42.55 44.27 -6.11
C GLN A 204 43.30 42.93 -5.98
N GLU A 205 42.60 41.83 -6.21
CA GLU A 205 43.21 40.49 -6.32
C GLU A 205 44.35 40.50 -7.34
N THR A 206 45.48 39.86 -7.00
CA THR A 206 46.58 39.74 -7.97
C THR A 206 46.18 38.81 -9.12
N PRO A 207 46.77 38.98 -10.32
CA PRO A 207 46.53 38.08 -11.45
C PRO A 207 46.75 36.61 -11.09
N GLU A 208 47.77 36.30 -10.29
CA GLU A 208 48.10 34.94 -9.86
C GLU A 208 47.04 34.36 -8.91
N GLN A 209 46.49 35.17 -8.00
CA GLN A 209 45.41 34.75 -7.10
C GLN A 209 44.12 34.47 -7.87
N ARG A 210 43.81 35.29 -8.88
CA ARG A 210 42.65 35.07 -9.76
C ARG A 210 42.84 33.79 -10.58
N GLU A 211 44.01 33.58 -11.16
CA GLU A 211 44.33 32.37 -11.93
C GLU A 211 44.21 31.10 -11.07
N ALA A 212 44.73 31.13 -9.84
CA ALA A 212 44.60 30.02 -8.90
C ALA A 212 43.14 29.70 -8.55
N LYS A 213 42.29 30.73 -8.35
CA LYS A 213 40.85 30.54 -8.12
C LYS A 213 40.12 29.98 -9.33
N VAL A 214 40.48 30.41 -10.54
CA VAL A 214 39.91 29.86 -11.78
C VAL A 214 40.26 28.38 -11.91
N LYS A 215 41.53 28.00 -11.72
CA LYS A 215 41.96 26.59 -11.74
C LYS A 215 41.23 25.74 -10.70
N MET A 216 41.08 26.25 -9.47
CA MET A 216 40.31 25.55 -8.43
C MET A 216 38.84 25.36 -8.83
N LEU A 217 38.20 26.38 -9.40
CA LEU A 217 36.83 26.28 -9.89
C LEU A 217 36.71 25.32 -11.08
N GLU A 218 37.71 25.24 -11.95
CA GLU A 218 37.75 24.27 -13.05
C GLU A 218 37.76 22.84 -12.52
N THR A 219 38.61 22.51 -11.54
CA THR A 219 38.58 21.20 -10.88
C THR A 219 37.24 20.91 -10.21
N GLN A 220 36.66 21.87 -9.49
CA GLN A 220 35.35 21.70 -8.85
C GLN A 220 34.19 21.56 -9.85
N ILE A 221 34.34 22.11 -11.06
CA ILE A 221 33.38 21.95 -12.16
C ILE A 221 33.50 20.54 -12.74
N GLU A 222 34.71 20.04 -12.98
CA GLU A 222 34.94 18.66 -13.44
C GLU A 222 34.37 17.64 -12.46
N GLU A 223 34.65 17.80 -11.15
CA GLU A 223 34.07 16.96 -10.09
C GLU A 223 32.54 17.07 -10.05
N GLY A 224 31.99 18.28 -10.23
CA GLY A 224 30.56 18.51 -10.27
C GLY A 224 29.88 17.90 -11.51
N GLU A 225 30.54 17.89 -12.66
CA GLU A 225 30.05 17.25 -13.88
C GLU A 225 29.95 15.73 -13.71
N GLU A 226 30.99 15.10 -13.15
CA GLU A 226 30.94 13.66 -12.84
C GLU A 226 29.89 13.33 -11.78
N LEU A 227 29.73 14.15 -10.73
CA LEU A 227 28.69 13.94 -9.72
C LEU A 227 27.27 14.04 -10.31
N VAL A 228 27.01 15.02 -11.18
CA VAL A 228 25.72 15.14 -11.87
C VAL A 228 25.46 13.93 -12.76
N LYS A 229 26.47 13.46 -13.49
CA LYS A 229 26.38 12.28 -14.34
C LYS A 229 26.10 11.00 -13.53
N GLU A 230 26.76 10.83 -12.38
CA GLU A 230 26.52 9.73 -11.45
C GLU A 230 25.08 9.75 -10.93
N ARG A 231 24.63 10.89 -10.38
CA ARG A 231 23.26 11.05 -9.87
C ARG A 231 22.20 10.89 -10.97
N ASN A 232 22.50 11.32 -12.19
CA ASN A 232 21.59 11.13 -13.33
C ASN A 232 21.45 9.64 -13.68
N THR A 233 22.57 8.91 -13.72
CA THR A 233 22.57 7.46 -13.97
C THR A 233 21.79 6.72 -12.89
N GLU A 234 22.03 7.04 -11.62
CA GLU A 234 21.31 6.44 -10.47
C GLU A 234 19.80 6.70 -10.54
N CYS A 235 19.39 7.92 -10.92
CA CYS A 235 17.98 8.27 -11.11
C CYS A 235 17.35 7.46 -12.27
N GLU A 236 18.03 7.37 -13.42
CA GLU A 236 17.56 6.59 -14.57
C GLU A 236 17.42 5.09 -14.27
N GLU A 237 18.40 4.51 -13.58
CA GLU A 237 18.37 3.11 -13.14
C GLU A 237 17.24 2.86 -12.14
N PHE A 238 17.07 3.76 -11.17
CA PHE A 238 15.97 3.68 -10.20
C PHE A 238 14.61 3.73 -10.90
N VAL A 239 14.41 4.69 -11.82
CA VAL A 239 13.16 4.83 -12.59
C VAL A 239 12.87 3.54 -13.36
N LYS A 240 13.88 2.99 -14.05
CA LYS A 240 13.72 1.75 -14.83
C LYS A 240 13.32 0.57 -13.95
N SER A 241 14.03 0.35 -12.85
CA SER A 241 13.75 -0.77 -11.93
C SER A 241 12.38 -0.61 -11.27
N ALA A 242 12.09 0.57 -10.73
CA ALA A 242 10.82 0.86 -10.07
C ALA A 242 9.63 0.65 -11.03
N TRP A 243 9.78 1.00 -12.31
CA TRP A 243 8.71 0.85 -13.27
C TRP A 243 8.38 -0.61 -13.58
N VAL A 244 9.41 -1.47 -13.71
CA VAL A 244 9.22 -2.91 -13.89
C VAL A 244 8.46 -3.51 -12.69
N ASP A 245 8.83 -3.13 -11.47
CA ASP A 245 8.16 -3.60 -10.26
C ASP A 245 6.71 -3.12 -10.16
N ILE A 246 6.46 -1.86 -10.54
CA ILE A 246 5.12 -1.27 -10.57
C ILE A 246 4.22 -1.99 -11.58
N GLU A 247 4.71 -2.28 -12.79
CA GLU A 247 3.93 -3.00 -13.81
C GLU A 247 3.58 -4.40 -13.35
N ARG A 248 4.56 -5.14 -12.85
CA ARG A 248 4.34 -6.46 -12.27
C ARG A 248 3.34 -6.43 -11.12
N PHE A 249 3.44 -5.42 -10.25
CA PHE A 249 2.50 -5.26 -9.14
C PHE A 249 1.08 -4.98 -9.63
N LYS A 250 0.90 -4.19 -10.69
CA LYS A 250 -0.43 -3.94 -11.28
C LYS A 250 -1.07 -5.23 -11.78
N GLU A 251 -0.32 -6.06 -12.49
CA GLU A 251 -0.79 -7.35 -12.99
C GLU A 251 -1.20 -8.29 -11.83
N GLN A 252 -0.36 -8.40 -10.81
CA GLN A 252 -0.66 -9.21 -9.62
C GLN A 252 -1.92 -8.71 -8.91
N LYS A 253 -2.02 -7.39 -8.69
CA LYS A 253 -3.17 -6.75 -8.05
C LYS A 253 -4.46 -7.02 -8.83
N ASP A 254 -4.42 -6.95 -10.16
CA ASP A 254 -5.59 -7.25 -10.99
C ASP A 254 -6.01 -8.72 -10.86
N HIS A 255 -5.05 -9.65 -10.86
CA HIS A 255 -5.32 -11.07 -10.67
C HIS A 255 -5.93 -11.37 -9.30
N ASP A 256 -5.25 -10.98 -8.22
CA ASP A 256 -5.65 -11.29 -6.84
C ASP A 256 -7.00 -10.66 -6.48
N LEU A 257 -7.21 -9.38 -6.82
CA LEU A 257 -8.49 -8.72 -6.53
C LEU A 257 -9.63 -9.36 -7.31
N ARG A 258 -9.39 -9.77 -8.56
CA ARG A 258 -10.39 -10.49 -9.34
C ARG A 258 -10.74 -11.81 -8.69
N GLU A 259 -9.74 -12.59 -8.27
CA GLU A 259 -9.95 -13.86 -7.60
C GLU A 259 -10.71 -13.69 -6.28
N ALA A 260 -10.30 -12.73 -5.44
CA ALA A 260 -10.96 -12.42 -4.17
C ALA A 260 -12.43 -12.03 -4.37
N LEU A 261 -12.73 -11.18 -5.36
CA LEU A 261 -14.10 -10.76 -5.67
C LEU A 261 -14.97 -11.91 -6.22
N ILE A 262 -14.39 -12.79 -7.04
CA ILE A 262 -15.09 -13.99 -7.54
C ILE A 262 -15.41 -14.92 -6.36
N SER A 263 -14.44 -15.20 -5.50
CA SER A 263 -14.61 -16.06 -4.33
C SER A 263 -15.63 -15.49 -3.35
N TYR A 264 -15.60 -14.18 -3.10
CA TYR A 264 -16.64 -13.48 -2.33
C TYR A 264 -18.04 -13.65 -2.95
N ALA A 265 -18.18 -13.51 -4.28
CA ALA A 265 -19.45 -13.71 -4.95
C ALA A 265 -19.95 -15.18 -4.83
N ILE A 266 -19.05 -16.16 -4.92
CA ILE A 266 -19.36 -17.58 -4.73
C ILE A 266 -19.84 -17.83 -3.29
N MET A 267 -19.16 -17.28 -2.29
CA MET A 267 -19.56 -17.34 -0.88
C MET A 267 -20.97 -16.75 -0.70
N GLN A 268 -21.25 -15.57 -1.24
CA GLN A 268 -22.57 -14.93 -1.18
C GLN A 268 -23.66 -15.79 -1.83
N ILE A 269 -23.38 -16.44 -2.96
CA ILE A 269 -24.31 -17.37 -3.61
C ILE A 269 -24.57 -18.59 -2.71
N SER A 270 -23.51 -19.15 -2.11
CA SER A 270 -23.60 -20.28 -1.19
C SER A 270 -24.47 -19.95 0.03
N MET A 271 -24.23 -18.78 0.64
CA MET A 271 -25.05 -18.25 1.73
C MET A 271 -26.53 -18.15 1.33
N CYS A 272 -26.83 -17.51 0.20
CA CYS A 272 -28.20 -17.36 -0.28
C CYS A 272 -28.89 -18.71 -0.53
N LYS A 273 -28.17 -19.70 -1.10
CA LYS A 273 -28.70 -21.05 -1.31
C LYS A 273 -29.03 -21.75 0.01
N LYS A 274 -28.15 -21.66 1.01
CA LYS A 274 -28.41 -22.18 2.37
C LYS A 274 -29.65 -21.51 2.97
N GLY A 275 -29.76 -20.18 2.85
CA GLY A 275 -30.95 -19.45 3.33
C GLY A 275 -32.25 -19.90 2.66
N ILE A 276 -32.26 -20.07 1.34
CA ILE A 276 -33.41 -20.61 0.59
C ILE A 276 -33.78 -21.99 1.10
N GLN A 277 -32.79 -22.88 1.31
CA GLN A 277 -33.03 -24.22 1.81
C GLN A 277 -33.68 -24.20 3.20
N VAL A 278 -33.17 -23.39 4.13
CA VAL A 278 -33.73 -23.30 5.47
C VAL A 278 -35.16 -22.77 5.46
N TRP A 279 -35.43 -21.74 4.65
CA TRP A 279 -36.78 -21.19 4.50
C TRP A 279 -37.76 -22.17 3.83
N ASN A 280 -37.31 -22.97 2.86
CA ASN A 280 -38.12 -24.04 2.28
C ASN A 280 -38.47 -25.11 3.32
N ASN A 281 -37.49 -25.53 4.13
CA ASN A 281 -37.74 -26.51 5.21
C ASN A 281 -38.74 -25.95 6.22
N ALA A 282 -38.57 -24.70 6.66
CA ALA A 282 -39.52 -24.05 7.56
C ALA A 282 -40.93 -23.96 6.96
N LYS A 283 -41.04 -23.59 5.68
CA LYS A 283 -42.32 -23.57 4.96
C LYS A 283 -42.98 -24.95 4.93
N GLU A 284 -42.23 -26.02 4.71
CA GLU A 284 -42.75 -27.38 4.77
C GLU A 284 -43.24 -27.75 6.16
N CYS A 285 -42.57 -27.32 7.23
CA CYS A 285 -43.05 -27.48 8.60
C CYS A 285 -44.42 -26.80 8.78
N PHE A 286 -44.55 -25.54 8.34
CA PHE A 286 -45.83 -24.80 8.41
C PHE A 286 -46.94 -25.41 7.55
N SER A 287 -46.60 -26.07 6.44
CA SER A 287 -47.58 -26.69 5.55
C SER A 287 -48.14 -28.01 6.09
N LYS A 288 -47.50 -28.58 7.12
CA LYS A 288 -47.89 -29.83 7.79
C LYS A 288 -48.63 -29.60 9.12
N MET A 289 -48.69 -28.34 9.57
CA MET A 289 -49.52 -27.88 10.68
C MET A 289 -50.96 -27.69 10.21
#